data_AF-A0A4Q0YV75-F1
#
_entry.id   AF-A0A4Q0YV75-F1
#
_cell.length_a   1.000
_cell.length_b   1.000
_cell.length_c   1.000
_cell.angle_alpha   90.00
_cell.angle_beta   90.00
_cell.angle_gamma   90.00
#
_symmetry.space_group_name_H-M   'P 1'
#
loop_
_entity.id
_entity.type
_entity.pdbx_description
1 polymer ?
#
loop_
_entity_poly.entity_id
_entity_poly.type
_entity_poly.pdbx_seq_one_letter_code
_entity_poly.pdbx_strand_id
1 'polypeptide(L)'
;MKYLGSIDAAEHSASKYRSLKKKYVYLFREVEAGDINDATKLQSKFLVYAQKLEVEVATKVYIEPLEASVKALKRKRTDDKAPASFLQLEAALEMASYVVKSTPRDVERIKALVAKSTEEMSHVKNVAAEVRTLQSLEDEEFEAYVLSIEDTLQQIAAALDAENMRSLTISEVGLNLASMANDLRTAGSDTQPLIDDLKEQLADAKGMNDKLNLEVLKLNDELESLSQGANTIAQTLN
;
A
#
# COMPACT_ATOMS: atom_id res chain seq x y z
N MET A 1 -15.00 -27.84 -0.84
CA MET A 1 -15.50 -27.34 -2.15
C MET A 1 -15.78 -25.84 -2.17
N LYS A 2 -16.33 -25.24 -1.10
CA LYS A 2 -16.62 -23.79 -1.02
C LYS A 2 -15.44 -22.89 -1.42
N TYR A 3 -14.26 -23.13 -0.83
CA TYR A 3 -13.05 -22.36 -1.14
C TYR A 3 -12.60 -22.46 -2.61
N LEU A 4 -12.63 -23.66 -3.20
CA LEU A 4 -12.33 -23.82 -4.63
C LEU A 4 -13.33 -23.08 -5.53
N GLY A 5 -14.57 -22.91 -5.06
CA GLY A 5 -15.56 -22.07 -5.72
C GLY A 5 -15.24 -20.58 -5.60
N SER A 6 -14.71 -20.11 -4.46
CA SER A 6 -14.37 -18.69 -4.27
C SER A 6 -13.11 -18.23 -5.00
N ILE A 7 -12.32 -19.15 -5.56
CA ILE A 7 -11.16 -18.84 -6.41
C ILE A 7 -11.43 -19.14 -7.89
N ASP A 8 -12.71 -19.34 -8.26
CA ASP A 8 -13.15 -19.64 -9.62
C ASP A 8 -12.37 -20.79 -10.28
N ALA A 9 -12.05 -21.83 -9.50
CA ALA A 9 -11.28 -22.98 -9.98
C ALA A 9 -11.96 -23.71 -11.15
N ALA A 10 -13.28 -23.58 -11.29
CA ALA A 10 -14.04 -24.11 -12.40
C ALA A 10 -13.77 -23.37 -13.72
N GLU A 11 -13.48 -22.07 -13.66
CA GLU A 11 -13.12 -21.24 -14.82
C GLU A 11 -11.68 -21.52 -15.26
N HIS A 12 -10.75 -21.49 -14.30
CA HIS A 12 -9.32 -21.65 -14.59
C HIS A 12 -8.90 -23.11 -14.84
N SER A 13 -9.61 -24.11 -14.30
CA SER A 13 -9.30 -25.54 -14.49
C SER A 13 -10.54 -26.45 -14.39
N ALA A 14 -11.49 -26.26 -15.32
CA ALA A 14 -12.80 -26.93 -15.35
C ALA A 14 -12.76 -28.47 -15.22
N SER A 15 -11.88 -29.15 -15.96
CA SER A 15 -11.80 -30.62 -15.96
C SER A 15 -11.38 -31.17 -14.60
N LYS A 16 -10.35 -30.57 -13.99
CA LYS A 16 -9.83 -30.99 -12.68
C LYS A 16 -10.81 -30.65 -11.56
N TYR A 17 -11.47 -29.50 -11.62
CA TYR A 17 -12.53 -29.14 -10.69
C TYR A 17 -13.70 -30.14 -10.72
N ARG A 18 -14.20 -30.52 -11.91
CA ARG A 18 -15.26 -31.52 -12.04
C ARG A 18 -14.83 -32.89 -11.50
N SER A 19 -13.61 -33.32 -11.79
CA SER A 19 -13.06 -34.59 -11.29
C SER A 19 -12.97 -34.58 -9.75
N LEU A 20 -12.51 -33.48 -9.17
CA LEU A 20 -12.41 -33.33 -7.73
C LEU A 20 -13.78 -33.27 -7.05
N LYS A 21 -14.78 -32.63 -7.67
CA LYS A 21 -16.17 -32.62 -7.20
C LYS A 21 -16.76 -34.03 -7.14
N LYS A 22 -16.46 -34.89 -8.12
CA LYS A 22 -16.89 -36.31 -8.09
C LYS A 22 -16.25 -37.07 -6.92
N LYS A 23 -14.95 -36.87 -6.68
CA LYS A 23 -14.23 -37.46 -5.54
C LYS A 23 -14.79 -36.99 -4.20
N TYR A 24 -15.16 -35.71 -4.10
CA TYR A 24 -15.82 -35.15 -2.93
C TYR A 24 -17.15 -35.85 -2.63
N VAL A 25 -18.03 -35.99 -3.64
CA VAL A 25 -19.32 -36.70 -3.47
C VAL A 25 -19.10 -38.17 -3.08
N TYR A 26 -18.12 -38.85 -3.68
CA TYR A 26 -17.82 -40.24 -3.36
C TYR A 26 -17.36 -40.42 -1.90
N LEU A 27 -16.56 -39.50 -1.37
CA LEU A 27 -16.15 -39.50 0.04
C LEU A 27 -17.36 -39.47 0.99
N PHE A 28 -18.37 -38.63 0.73
CA PHE A 28 -19.57 -38.57 1.59
C PHE A 28 -20.38 -39.86 1.54
N ARG A 29 -20.45 -40.53 0.38
CA ARG A 29 -21.16 -41.81 0.25
C ARG A 29 -20.53 -42.91 1.12
N GLU A 30 -19.20 -42.98 1.18
CA GLU A 30 -18.52 -43.97 2.04
C GLU A 30 -18.73 -43.69 3.53
N VAL A 31 -18.80 -42.41 3.91
CA VAL A 31 -19.15 -42.01 5.29
C VAL A 31 -20.60 -42.40 5.62
N GLU A 32 -21.54 -42.16 4.71
CA GLU A 32 -22.94 -42.57 4.86
C GLU A 32 -23.11 -44.10 4.93
N ALA A 33 -22.26 -44.86 4.23
CA ALA A 33 -22.23 -46.31 4.26
C ALA A 33 -21.56 -46.89 5.52
N GLY A 34 -20.95 -46.05 6.37
CA GLY A 34 -20.25 -46.47 7.58
C GLY A 34 -18.84 -47.03 7.35
N ASP A 35 -18.30 -46.96 6.13
CA ASP A 35 -16.93 -47.40 5.83
C ASP A 35 -15.91 -46.28 6.12
N ILE A 36 -15.59 -46.13 7.40
CA ILE A 36 -14.68 -45.10 7.89
C ILE A 36 -13.25 -45.30 7.37
N ASN A 37 -12.83 -46.54 7.15
CA ASN A 37 -11.48 -46.86 6.69
C ASN A 37 -11.25 -46.37 5.26
N ASP A 38 -12.19 -46.64 4.37
CA ASP A 38 -12.10 -46.20 2.98
C ASP A 38 -12.41 -44.71 2.83
N ALA A 39 -13.32 -44.15 3.64
CA ALA A 39 -13.50 -42.71 3.74
C ALA A 39 -12.20 -41.97 4.13
N THR A 40 -11.44 -42.49 5.11
CA THR A 40 -10.16 -41.89 5.53
C THR A 40 -9.13 -41.89 4.39
N LYS A 41 -8.99 -43.01 3.66
CA LYS A 41 -8.08 -43.09 2.49
C LYS A 41 -8.48 -42.11 1.39
N LEU A 42 -9.79 -41.99 1.13
CA LEU A 42 -10.33 -41.07 0.12
C LEU A 42 -10.15 -39.61 0.52
N GLN A 43 -10.28 -39.29 1.82
CA GLN A 43 -10.05 -37.95 2.34
C GLN A 43 -8.62 -37.50 2.11
N SER A 44 -7.62 -38.33 2.47
CA SER A 44 -6.21 -38.02 2.25
C SER A 44 -5.90 -37.78 0.77
N LYS A 45 -6.43 -38.64 -0.12
CA LYS A 45 -6.30 -38.44 -1.58
C LYS A 45 -6.98 -37.14 -2.03
N PHE A 46 -8.19 -36.87 -1.56
CA PHE A 46 -8.94 -35.67 -1.90
C PHE A 46 -8.17 -34.39 -1.54
N LEU A 47 -7.59 -34.33 -0.34
CA LEU A 47 -6.81 -33.16 0.11
C LEU A 47 -5.61 -32.90 -0.79
N VAL A 48 -4.86 -33.95 -1.18
CA VAL A 48 -3.74 -33.83 -2.12
C VAL A 48 -4.20 -33.30 -3.49
N TYR A 49 -5.31 -33.82 -4.03
CA TYR A 49 -5.83 -33.34 -5.32
C TYR A 49 -6.38 -31.91 -5.23
N ALA A 50 -7.00 -31.55 -4.10
CA ALA A 50 -7.49 -30.19 -3.85
C ALA A 50 -6.33 -29.20 -3.79
N GLN A 51 -5.28 -29.49 -3.04
CA GLN A 51 -4.09 -28.63 -2.97
C GLN A 51 -3.44 -28.45 -4.34
N LYS A 52 -3.31 -29.52 -5.14
CA LYS A 52 -2.77 -29.42 -6.51
C LYS A 52 -3.61 -28.48 -7.39
N LEU A 53 -4.94 -28.56 -7.29
CA LEU A 53 -5.84 -27.67 -8.02
C LEU A 53 -5.72 -26.22 -7.53
N GLU A 54 -5.61 -26.00 -6.21
CA GLU A 54 -5.41 -24.67 -5.62
C GLU A 54 -4.13 -24.02 -6.13
N VAL A 55 -3.01 -24.77 -6.11
CA VAL A 55 -1.72 -24.29 -6.65
C VAL A 55 -1.85 -23.95 -8.13
N GLU A 56 -2.45 -24.81 -8.94
CA GLU A 56 -2.60 -24.57 -10.38
C GLU A 56 -3.43 -23.31 -10.69
N VAL A 57 -4.54 -23.12 -9.99
CA VAL A 57 -5.38 -21.93 -10.16
C VAL A 57 -4.61 -20.69 -9.73
N ALA A 58 -3.97 -20.72 -8.56
CA ALA A 58 -3.17 -19.60 -8.08
C ALA A 58 -1.98 -19.28 -9.01
N THR A 59 -1.30 -20.28 -9.57
CA THR A 59 -0.22 -20.08 -10.55
C THR A 59 -0.75 -19.38 -11.81
N LYS A 60 -1.88 -19.83 -12.35
CA LYS A 60 -2.51 -19.20 -13.53
C LYS A 60 -2.90 -17.75 -13.30
N VAL A 61 -3.48 -17.46 -12.14
CA VAL A 61 -4.00 -16.13 -11.83
C VAL A 61 -2.86 -15.15 -11.52
N TYR A 62 -1.87 -15.57 -10.73
CA TYR A 62 -0.88 -14.66 -10.15
C TYR A 62 0.51 -14.73 -10.79
N ILE A 63 0.95 -15.90 -11.27
CA ILE A 63 2.34 -16.13 -11.68
C ILE A 63 2.49 -16.07 -13.21
N GLU A 64 1.62 -16.75 -13.97
CA GLU A 64 1.70 -16.77 -15.43
C GLU A 64 1.71 -15.36 -16.08
N PRO A 65 0.91 -14.37 -15.60
CA PRO A 65 0.98 -13.01 -16.13
C PRO A 65 2.33 -12.33 -15.88
N LEU A 66 2.95 -12.58 -14.72
CA LEU A 66 4.27 -12.06 -14.38
C LEU A 66 5.35 -12.71 -15.25
N GLU A 67 5.33 -14.04 -15.39
CA GLU A 67 6.26 -14.77 -16.26
C GLU A 67 6.19 -14.28 -17.72
N ALA A 68 4.97 -14.08 -18.23
CA ALA A 68 4.77 -13.52 -19.57
C ALA A 68 5.39 -12.12 -19.71
N SER A 69 5.24 -11.28 -18.68
CA SER A 69 5.80 -9.93 -18.65
C SER A 69 7.33 -9.93 -18.57
N VAL A 70 7.91 -10.77 -17.71
CA VAL A 70 9.37 -10.96 -17.61
C VAL A 70 9.94 -11.48 -18.92
N LYS A 71 9.27 -12.44 -19.58
CA LYS A 71 9.67 -12.92 -20.91
C LYS A 71 9.62 -11.82 -21.97
N ALA A 72 8.63 -10.92 -21.89
CA ALA A 72 8.57 -9.76 -22.79
C ALA A 72 9.73 -8.78 -22.56
N LEU A 73 10.19 -8.61 -21.32
CA LEU A 73 11.40 -7.81 -21.01
C LEU A 73 12.67 -8.45 -21.57
N LYS A 74 12.87 -9.77 -21.39
CA LYS A 74 14.02 -10.48 -22.00
C LYS A 74 14.06 -10.34 -23.52
N ARG A 75 12.89 -10.42 -24.18
CA ARG A 75 12.79 -10.20 -25.63
C ARG A 75 13.25 -8.80 -26.06
N LYS A 76 13.11 -7.81 -25.18
CA LYS A 76 13.57 -6.43 -25.40
C LYS A 76 15.01 -6.20 -24.93
N ARG A 77 15.74 -7.26 -24.52
CA ARG A 77 17.09 -7.19 -23.96
C ARG A 77 17.20 -6.26 -22.76
N THR A 78 16.13 -6.15 -21.97
CA THR A 78 16.13 -5.32 -20.76
C THR A 78 17.08 -5.87 -19.70
N ASP A 79 17.25 -7.20 -19.67
CA ASP A 79 18.22 -7.93 -18.87
C ASP A 79 19.68 -7.56 -19.21
N ASP A 80 20.01 -7.37 -20.49
CA ASP A 80 21.35 -6.92 -20.89
C ASP A 80 21.66 -5.49 -20.41
N LYS A 81 20.62 -4.65 -20.29
CA LYS A 81 20.76 -3.22 -19.92
C LYS A 81 20.71 -3.00 -18.40
N ALA A 82 19.97 -3.81 -17.66
CA ALA A 82 19.83 -3.69 -16.22
C ALA A 82 20.02 -5.04 -15.50
N PRO A 83 21.18 -5.71 -15.65
CA PRO A 83 21.36 -7.10 -15.21
C PRO A 83 21.19 -7.29 -13.70
N ALA A 84 21.69 -6.34 -12.89
CA ALA A 84 21.57 -6.41 -11.44
C ALA A 84 20.12 -6.28 -10.96
N SER A 85 19.38 -5.28 -11.47
CA SER A 85 17.96 -5.12 -11.18
C SER A 85 17.14 -6.30 -11.73
N PHE A 86 17.51 -6.83 -12.88
CA PHE A 86 16.83 -7.98 -13.48
C PHE A 86 16.96 -9.24 -12.62
N LEU A 87 18.13 -9.47 -12.01
CA LEU A 87 18.34 -10.56 -11.06
C LEU A 87 17.42 -10.44 -9.84
N GLN A 88 17.19 -9.22 -9.34
CA GLN A 88 16.27 -8.99 -8.23
C GLN A 88 14.81 -9.29 -8.61
N LEU A 89 14.40 -8.91 -9.83
CA LEU A 89 13.10 -9.26 -10.37
C LEU A 89 12.91 -10.78 -10.50
N GLU A 90 13.93 -11.52 -10.97
CA GLU A 90 13.88 -12.98 -11.05
C GLU A 90 13.74 -13.61 -9.67
N ALA A 91 14.50 -13.14 -8.69
CA ALA A 91 14.39 -13.60 -7.31
C ALA A 91 13.01 -13.30 -6.70
N ALA A 92 12.43 -12.12 -6.98
CA ALA A 92 11.08 -11.77 -6.53
C ALA A 92 10.02 -12.70 -7.13
N LEU A 93 10.11 -12.99 -8.45
CA LEU A 93 9.21 -13.91 -9.14
C LEU A 93 9.35 -15.35 -8.63
N GLU A 94 10.56 -15.80 -8.36
CA GLU A 94 10.82 -17.12 -7.78
C GLU A 94 10.19 -17.24 -6.39
N MET A 95 10.35 -16.23 -5.54
CA MET A 95 9.70 -16.18 -4.23
C MET A 95 8.17 -16.20 -4.33
N ALA A 96 7.58 -15.43 -5.24
CA ALA A 96 6.14 -15.45 -5.48
C ALA A 96 5.67 -16.85 -5.92
N SER A 97 6.40 -17.48 -6.84
CA SER A 97 6.12 -18.83 -7.34
C SER A 97 6.23 -19.90 -6.24
N TYR A 98 7.22 -19.77 -5.36
CA TYR A 98 7.40 -20.67 -4.22
C TYR A 98 6.25 -20.56 -3.21
N VAL A 99 5.82 -19.34 -2.88
CA VAL A 99 4.70 -19.11 -1.94
C VAL A 99 3.39 -19.63 -2.50
N VAL A 100 3.14 -19.43 -3.81
CA VAL A 100 1.97 -20.02 -4.47
C VAL A 100 1.96 -21.55 -4.38
N LYS A 101 3.13 -22.21 -4.52
CA LYS A 101 3.24 -23.66 -4.43
C LYS A 101 3.11 -24.20 -2.99
N SER A 102 3.68 -23.50 -2.01
CA SER A 102 3.74 -23.95 -0.61
C SER A 102 2.47 -23.58 0.17
N THR A 103 1.95 -22.37 -0.02
CA THR A 103 0.81 -21.81 0.72
C THR A 103 -0.18 -21.14 -0.24
N PRO A 104 -0.86 -21.89 -1.14
CA PRO A 104 -1.77 -21.34 -2.14
C PRO A 104 -2.99 -20.61 -1.56
N ARG A 105 -3.28 -20.82 -0.27
CA ARG A 105 -4.41 -20.20 0.43
C ARG A 105 -4.09 -18.85 1.08
N ASP A 106 -2.81 -18.51 1.19
CA ASP A 106 -2.36 -17.24 1.75
C ASP A 106 -2.40 -16.15 0.67
N VAL A 107 -3.63 -15.76 0.31
CA VAL A 107 -3.90 -14.83 -0.80
C VAL A 107 -3.26 -13.47 -0.56
N GLU A 108 -3.24 -12.98 0.67
CA GLU A 108 -2.67 -11.68 1.00
C GLU A 108 -1.15 -11.68 0.83
N ARG A 109 -0.47 -12.74 1.28
CA ARG A 109 0.97 -12.89 1.04
C ARG A 109 1.30 -13.05 -0.45
N ILE A 110 0.48 -13.79 -1.20
CA ILE A 110 0.65 -13.94 -2.65
C ILE A 110 0.52 -12.58 -3.34
N LYS A 111 -0.53 -11.81 -3.03
CA LYS A 111 -0.75 -10.47 -3.60
C LYS A 111 0.40 -9.51 -3.27
N ALA A 112 0.89 -9.52 -2.03
CA ALA A 112 2.03 -8.68 -1.64
C ALA A 112 3.29 -9.02 -2.46
N LEU A 113 3.57 -10.30 -2.70
CA LEU A 113 4.71 -10.72 -3.52
C LEU A 113 4.53 -10.43 -5.02
N VAL A 114 3.30 -10.51 -5.52
CA VAL A 114 2.96 -10.09 -6.89
C VAL A 114 3.14 -8.58 -7.06
N ALA A 115 2.70 -7.79 -6.08
CA ALA A 115 2.90 -6.34 -6.07
C ALA A 115 4.39 -6.01 -6.07
N LYS A 116 5.18 -6.62 -5.16
CA LYS A 116 6.64 -6.47 -5.15
C LYS A 116 7.27 -6.84 -6.49
N SER A 117 6.89 -7.96 -7.10
CA SER A 117 7.42 -8.36 -8.41
C SER A 117 7.06 -7.34 -9.51
N THR A 118 5.91 -6.68 -9.40
CA THR A 118 5.47 -5.63 -10.33
C THR A 118 6.25 -4.33 -10.14
N GLU A 119 6.56 -3.98 -8.89
CA GLU A 119 7.44 -2.85 -8.54
C GLU A 119 8.85 -3.07 -9.09
N GLU A 120 9.45 -4.25 -8.83
CA GLU A 120 10.76 -4.63 -9.37
C GLU A 120 10.78 -4.60 -10.90
N MET A 121 9.68 -5.04 -11.54
CA MET A 121 9.56 -4.97 -13.00
C MET A 121 9.54 -3.54 -13.52
N SER A 122 8.92 -2.63 -12.78
CA SER A 122 8.92 -1.20 -13.10
C SER A 122 10.30 -0.59 -12.88
N HIS A 123 10.96 -0.95 -11.79
CA HIS A 123 12.34 -0.54 -11.51
C HIS A 123 13.30 -0.98 -12.62
N VAL A 124 13.25 -2.24 -13.04
CA VAL A 124 14.04 -2.78 -14.16
C VAL A 124 13.82 -2.00 -15.45
N LYS A 125 12.57 -1.65 -15.78
CA LYS A 125 12.26 -0.83 -16.97
C LYS A 125 12.88 0.56 -16.89
N ASN A 126 12.79 1.21 -15.73
CA ASN A 126 13.34 2.55 -15.52
C ASN A 126 14.86 2.54 -15.61
N VAL A 127 15.52 1.61 -14.91
CA VAL A 127 16.99 1.47 -14.96
C VAL A 127 17.46 1.16 -16.39
N ALA A 128 16.80 0.24 -17.09
CA ALA A 128 17.16 -0.09 -18.45
C ALA A 128 16.93 1.08 -19.44
N ALA A 129 15.90 1.90 -19.21
CA ALA A 129 15.69 3.11 -19.98
C ALA A 129 16.82 4.12 -19.73
N GLU A 130 17.22 4.31 -18.48
CA GLU A 130 18.30 5.24 -18.12
C GLU A 130 19.65 4.79 -18.67
N VAL A 131 19.98 3.50 -18.55
CA VAL A 131 21.19 2.93 -19.16
C VAL A 131 21.17 3.09 -20.68
N ARG A 132 19.99 3.02 -21.30
CA ARG A 132 19.87 3.26 -22.74
C ARG A 132 20.12 4.73 -23.09
N THR A 133 19.61 5.67 -22.30
CA THR A 133 19.91 7.10 -22.45
C THR A 133 21.42 7.33 -22.35
N LEU A 134 22.06 6.81 -21.31
CA LEU A 134 23.51 6.92 -21.11
C LEU A 134 24.32 6.34 -22.28
N GLN A 135 23.88 5.22 -22.85
CA GLN A 135 24.54 4.60 -24.02
C GLN A 135 24.36 5.38 -25.32
N SER A 136 23.39 6.30 -25.39
CA SER A 136 23.18 7.15 -26.56
C SER A 136 23.86 8.51 -26.45
N LEU A 137 24.40 8.88 -25.29
CA LEU A 137 25.11 10.14 -25.11
C LEU A 137 26.50 10.06 -25.75
N GLU A 138 26.89 11.16 -26.40
CA GLU A 138 28.27 11.41 -26.82
C GLU A 138 29.10 11.96 -25.64
N ASP A 139 30.43 11.89 -25.74
CA ASP A 139 31.33 12.27 -24.64
C ASP A 139 31.13 13.73 -24.19
N GLU A 140 30.82 14.62 -25.14
CA GLU A 140 30.54 16.03 -24.90
C GLU A 140 29.22 16.27 -24.14
N GLU A 141 28.30 15.30 -24.16
CA GLU A 141 26.98 15.41 -23.52
C GLU A 141 26.98 14.92 -22.08
N PHE A 142 28.05 14.26 -21.62
CA PHE A 142 28.14 13.74 -20.25
C PHE A 142 28.09 14.85 -19.20
N GLU A 143 28.77 15.98 -19.42
CA GLU A 143 28.73 17.12 -18.50
C GLU A 143 27.30 17.65 -18.38
N ALA A 144 26.61 17.86 -19.51
CA ALA A 144 25.24 18.35 -19.52
C ALA A 144 24.27 17.39 -18.80
N TYR A 145 24.44 16.08 -18.98
CA TYR A 145 23.66 15.07 -18.28
C TYR A 145 23.90 15.10 -16.77
N VAL A 146 25.15 15.17 -16.31
CA VAL A 146 25.48 15.26 -14.88
C VAL A 146 24.92 16.55 -14.27
N LEU A 147 25.05 17.69 -14.96
CA LEU A 147 24.48 18.96 -14.54
C LEU A 147 22.95 18.92 -14.43
N SER A 148 22.26 18.13 -15.27
CA SER A 148 20.81 17.95 -15.18
C SER A 148 20.37 17.21 -13.90
N ILE A 149 21.19 16.24 -13.46
CA ILE A 149 20.98 15.54 -12.19
C ILE A 149 21.24 16.50 -11.03
N GLU A 150 22.32 17.28 -11.10
CA GLU A 150 22.65 18.29 -10.09
C GLU A 150 21.54 19.34 -9.95
N ASP A 151 21.00 19.85 -11.07
CA ASP A 151 19.90 20.81 -11.06
C ASP A 151 18.65 20.22 -10.40
N THR A 152 18.32 18.96 -10.70
CA THR A 152 17.20 18.25 -10.06
C THR A 152 17.40 18.16 -8.54
N LEU A 153 18.60 17.81 -8.09
CA LEU A 153 18.92 17.75 -6.66
C LEU A 153 18.91 19.13 -6.01
N GLN A 154 19.36 20.17 -6.71
CA GLN A 154 19.34 21.54 -6.22
C GLN A 154 17.91 22.10 -6.10
N GLN A 155 17.00 21.70 -6.99
CA GLN A 155 15.57 22.02 -6.86
C GLN A 155 14.97 21.36 -5.61
N ILE A 156 15.33 20.10 -5.32
CA ILE A 156 14.92 19.42 -4.08
C ILE A 156 15.53 20.13 -2.86
N ALA A 157 16.81 20.48 -2.91
CA ALA A 157 17.50 21.23 -1.86
C ALA A 157 16.80 22.55 -1.56
N ALA A 158 16.44 23.31 -2.60
CA ALA A 158 15.70 24.56 -2.47
C ALA A 158 14.30 24.36 -1.87
N ALA A 159 13.60 23.28 -2.24
CA ALA A 159 12.31 22.94 -1.66
C ALA A 159 12.39 22.54 -0.17
N LEU A 160 13.57 22.14 0.31
CA LEU A 160 13.86 21.84 1.72
C LEU A 160 14.53 23.00 2.46
N ASP A 161 14.57 24.21 1.87
CA ASP A 161 15.29 25.38 2.39
C ASP A 161 16.76 25.10 2.74
N ALA A 162 17.40 24.19 1.99
CA ALA A 162 18.80 23.83 2.19
C ALA A 162 19.75 24.91 1.62
N GLU A 163 20.91 25.05 2.24
CA GLU A 163 22.00 25.87 1.72
C GLU A 163 22.52 25.31 0.37
N ASN A 164 23.28 26.13 -0.35
CA ASN A 164 23.87 25.74 -1.62
C ASN A 164 24.85 24.56 -1.45
N MET A 165 24.59 23.44 -2.13
CA MET A 165 25.36 22.19 -2.02
C MET A 165 26.25 21.90 -3.24
N ARG A 166 26.47 22.88 -4.13
CA ARG A 166 27.23 22.69 -5.40
C ARG A 166 28.71 22.30 -5.22
N SER A 167 29.27 22.44 -4.02
CA SER A 167 30.63 21.97 -3.72
C SER A 167 30.69 20.49 -3.33
N LEU A 168 29.55 19.81 -3.19
CA LEU A 168 29.44 18.41 -2.80
C LEU A 168 29.26 17.51 -4.03
N THR A 169 29.69 16.26 -3.92
CA THR A 169 29.38 15.23 -4.93
C THR A 169 27.89 14.89 -4.94
N ILE A 170 27.35 14.41 -6.08
CA ILE A 170 25.95 13.96 -6.20
C ILE A 170 25.54 12.99 -5.06
N SER A 171 26.44 12.08 -4.69
CA SER A 171 26.18 11.13 -3.60
C SER A 171 26.07 11.81 -2.24
N GLU A 172 26.92 12.79 -1.97
CA GLU A 172 26.88 13.56 -0.71
C GLU A 172 25.64 14.45 -0.64
N VAL A 173 25.26 15.11 -1.73
CA VAL A 173 24.01 15.88 -1.82
C VAL A 173 22.82 14.98 -1.50
N GLY A 174 22.74 13.80 -2.13
CA GLY A 174 21.67 12.82 -1.86
C GLY A 174 21.58 12.41 -0.39
N LEU A 175 22.71 12.16 0.27
CA LEU A 175 22.74 11.81 1.70
C LEU A 175 22.30 12.96 2.61
N ASN A 176 22.74 14.19 2.31
CA ASN A 176 22.33 15.37 3.09
C ASN A 176 20.83 15.64 2.93
N LEU A 177 20.30 15.58 1.70
CA LEU A 177 18.86 15.75 1.45
C LEU A 177 18.03 14.66 2.15
N ALA A 178 18.49 13.41 2.16
CA ALA A 178 17.82 12.34 2.88
C ALA A 178 17.80 12.58 4.41
N SER A 179 18.91 13.06 4.98
CA SER A 179 18.98 13.42 6.40
C SER A 179 18.00 14.56 6.72
N MET A 180 18.05 15.64 5.94
CA MET A 180 17.16 16.80 6.13
C MET A 180 15.68 16.42 6.02
N ALA A 181 15.31 15.61 5.02
CA ALA A 181 13.94 15.13 4.87
C ALA A 181 13.51 14.27 6.07
N ASN A 182 14.41 13.47 6.63
CA ASN A 182 14.10 12.70 7.83
C ASN A 182 13.92 13.61 9.06
N ASP A 183 14.78 14.61 9.24
CA ASP A 183 14.71 15.55 10.36
C ASP A 183 13.41 16.37 10.33
N LEU A 184 13.00 16.82 9.13
CA LEU A 184 11.71 17.48 8.93
C LEU A 184 10.53 16.55 9.24
N ARG A 185 10.60 15.30 8.81
CA ARG A 185 9.56 14.30 9.10
C ARG A 185 9.43 14.03 10.60
N THR A 186 10.54 13.92 11.32
CA THR A 186 10.53 13.73 12.78
C THR A 186 10.02 14.97 13.49
N ALA A 187 10.49 16.16 13.12
CA ALA A 187 10.02 17.41 13.70
C ALA A 187 8.51 17.61 13.49
N GLY A 188 7.99 17.29 12.30
CA GLY A 188 6.55 17.31 12.01
C GLY A 188 5.75 16.28 12.82
N SER A 189 6.30 15.08 13.01
CA SER A 189 5.66 14.04 13.84
C SER A 189 5.60 14.47 15.32
N ASP A 190 6.62 15.16 15.81
CA ASP A 190 6.70 15.65 17.19
C ASP A 190 5.80 16.89 17.43
N THR A 191 5.56 17.71 16.40
CA THR A 191 4.67 18.88 16.51
C THR A 191 3.19 18.53 16.34
N GLN A 192 2.86 17.43 15.66
CA GLN A 192 1.48 16.99 15.47
C GLN A 192 0.67 16.84 16.79
N PRO A 193 1.16 16.19 17.86
CA PRO A 193 0.41 16.10 19.12
C PRO A 193 0.20 17.47 19.77
N LEU A 194 1.15 18.40 19.65
CA LEU A 194 0.98 19.76 20.16
C LEU A 194 -0.09 20.53 19.37
N ILE A 195 -0.16 20.33 18.05
CA ILE A 195 -1.20 20.93 17.20
C ILE A 195 -2.58 20.39 17.59
N ASP A 196 -2.69 19.09 17.88
CA ASP A 196 -3.95 18.47 18.26
C ASP A 196 -4.41 18.95 19.64
N ASP A 197 -3.50 19.07 20.61
CA ASP A 197 -3.77 19.66 21.93
C ASP A 197 -4.22 21.13 21.81
N LEU A 198 -3.53 21.94 21.01
CA LEU A 198 -3.93 23.34 20.79
C LEU A 198 -5.30 23.48 20.12
N LYS A 199 -5.67 22.55 19.22
CA LYS A 199 -7.01 22.53 18.62
C LYS A 199 -8.08 22.18 19.65
N GLU A 200 -7.79 21.26 20.56
CA GLU A 200 -8.68 20.90 21.66
C GLU A 200 -8.89 22.09 22.60
N GLN A 201 -7.81 22.73 23.05
CA GLN A 201 -7.87 23.94 23.87
C GLN A 201 -8.66 25.08 23.19
N LEU A 202 -8.51 25.25 21.87
CA LEU A 202 -9.26 26.24 21.11
C LEU A 202 -10.76 25.91 21.03
N ALA A 203 -11.12 24.63 20.94
CA ALA A 203 -12.51 24.19 20.96
C ALA A 203 -13.16 24.45 22.32
N ASP A 204 -12.45 24.17 23.41
CA ASP A 204 -12.92 24.43 24.77
C ASP A 204 -13.11 25.93 25.04
N ALA A 205 -12.14 26.75 24.64
CA ALA A 205 -12.22 28.20 24.79
C ALA A 205 -13.41 28.80 24.03
N LYS A 206 -13.69 28.30 22.81
CA LYS A 206 -14.89 28.69 22.04
C LYS A 206 -16.17 28.27 22.76
N GLY A 207 -16.26 27.03 23.24
CA GLY A 207 -17.42 26.56 23.99
C GLY A 207 -17.67 27.36 25.28
N MET A 208 -16.61 27.80 25.96
CA MET A 208 -16.72 28.65 27.14
C MET A 208 -17.19 30.08 26.79
N ASN A 209 -16.72 30.63 25.66
CA ASN A 209 -17.16 31.94 25.17
C ASN A 209 -18.65 31.91 24.78
N ASP A 210 -19.11 30.85 24.11
CA ASP A 210 -20.53 30.69 23.76
C ASP A 210 -21.43 30.60 25.00
N LYS A 211 -20.97 29.88 26.04
CA LYS A 211 -21.67 29.84 27.34
C LYS A 211 -21.72 31.21 28.00
N LEU A 212 -20.62 31.94 28.00
CA LEU A 212 -20.56 33.28 28.58
C LEU A 212 -21.49 34.25 27.84
N ASN A 213 -21.54 34.18 26.50
CA ASN A 213 -22.45 34.99 25.71
C ASN A 213 -23.93 34.67 26.02
N LEU A 214 -24.26 33.39 26.20
CA LEU A 214 -25.59 32.97 26.65
C LEU A 214 -25.95 33.50 28.04
N GLU A 215 -24.99 33.52 28.96
CA GLU A 215 -25.18 34.03 30.32
C GLU A 215 -25.35 35.56 30.33
N VAL A 216 -24.56 36.29 29.54
CA VAL A 216 -24.71 37.74 29.34
C VAL A 216 -26.10 38.08 28.79
N LEU A 217 -26.59 37.33 27.80
CA LEU A 217 -27.94 37.53 27.26
C LEU A 217 -29.02 37.34 28.34
N LYS A 218 -28.94 36.25 29.12
CA LYS A 218 -29.88 35.99 30.21
C LYS A 218 -29.88 37.10 31.27
N LEU A 219 -28.70 37.55 31.68
CA LEU A 219 -28.56 38.63 32.67
C LEU A 219 -29.12 39.96 32.13
N ASN A 220 -28.95 40.22 30.83
CA ASN A 220 -29.49 41.42 30.22
C ASN A 220 -31.03 41.38 30.16
N ASP A 221 -31.62 40.23 29.82
CA ASP A 221 -33.07 40.03 29.85
C ASP A 221 -33.62 40.17 31.29
N GLU A 222 -32.93 39.61 32.28
CA GLU A 222 -33.29 39.77 33.71
C GLU A 222 -33.23 41.23 34.14
N LEU A 223 -32.18 41.97 33.77
CA LEU A 223 -32.06 43.41 34.04
C LEU A 223 -33.18 44.23 33.40
N GLU A 224 -33.54 43.94 32.14
CA GLU A 224 -34.66 44.60 31.48
C GLU A 224 -35.97 44.34 32.23
N SER A 225 -36.23 43.09 32.62
CA SER A 225 -37.43 42.73 33.38
C SER A 225 -37.52 43.42 34.75
N LEU A 226 -36.39 43.54 35.46
CA LEU A 226 -36.30 44.25 36.75
C LEU A 226 -36.50 45.76 36.58
N SER A 227 -35.96 46.34 35.52
CA SER A 227 -36.15 47.77 35.21
C SER A 227 -37.62 48.10 34.91
N GLN A 228 -38.31 47.23 34.18
CA GLN A 228 -39.74 47.37 33.89
C GLN A 228 -40.59 47.20 35.15
N GLY A 229 -40.26 46.22 36.01
CA GLY A 229 -40.90 46.03 37.31
C GLY A 229 -40.75 47.24 38.24
N ALA A 230 -39.53 47.80 38.34
CA ALA A 230 -39.25 48.98 39.15
C ALA A 230 -40.02 50.21 38.65
N ASN A 231 -40.10 50.42 37.34
CA ASN A 231 -40.90 51.50 36.75
C ASN A 231 -42.40 51.32 37.02
N THR A 232 -42.91 50.09 37.02
CA THR A 232 -44.32 49.80 37.32
C THR A 232 -44.64 50.08 38.79
N ILE A 233 -43.74 49.69 39.71
CA ILE A 233 -43.90 49.97 41.15
C ILE A 233 -43.86 51.49 41.42
N ALA A 234 -42.94 52.21 40.78
CA ALA A 234 -42.84 53.67 40.89
C ALA A 234 -44.10 54.39 40.35
N GLN A 235 -44.77 53.83 39.35
CA GLN A 235 -46.04 54.34 38.83
C GLN A 235 -47.24 54.05 39.75
N THR A 236 -47.20 52.98 40.54
CA THR A 236 -48.28 52.64 41.50
C THR A 236 -48.18 53.31 42.86
N LEU A 237 -47.05 53.96 43.17
CA LEU A 237 -46.79 54.66 44.45
C LEU A 237 -46.93 56.19 44.36
N ASN A 238 -47.25 56.73 43.18
CA ASN A 238 -47.70 58.11 42.96
C ASN A 238 -49.21 58.16 42.76
#